data_AF-A0A0T1X6Q2-F1
#
_entry.id   AF-A0A0T1X6Q2-F1
#
_cell.length_a   1.000
_cell.length_b   1.000
_cell.length_c   1.000
_cell.angle_alpha   90.00
_cell.angle_beta   90.00
_cell.angle_gamma   90.00
#
_symmetry.space_group_name_H-M   'P 1'
#
loop_
_entity.id
_entity.type
_entity.pdbx_description
1 polymer ?
#
loop_
_entity_poly.entity_id
_entity_poly.type
_entity_poly.pdbx_seq_one_letter_code
_entity_poly.pdbx_strand_id
1 'polypeptide(L)'
;MTTDPVASPRYSIRLKRNDPKLNLNCAIVQCDGPEALARAHRAVMWLADQDQDEAQLANGLGFSKSDTKAGRNLANISTLQVILSSILTVMAVNLARKYRRQLPHEYLVDQQKQQNLKIQ
;
A
#
# COMPACT_ATOMS: atom_id res chain seq x y z
N MET A 1 -28.21 45.64 19.61
CA MET A 1 -26.90 45.10 19.20
C MET A 1 -26.81 43.68 19.74
N THR A 2 -27.08 42.70 18.88
CA THR A 2 -27.05 41.27 19.21
C THR A 2 -26.24 40.61 18.11
N THR A 3 -25.06 40.10 18.47
CA THR A 3 -24.15 39.38 17.57
C THR A 3 -24.51 37.90 17.60
N ASP A 4 -25.06 37.39 16.50
CA ASP A 4 -25.22 35.96 16.26
C ASP A 4 -23.85 35.31 16.00
N PRO A 5 -23.57 34.13 16.58
CA PRO A 5 -22.35 33.40 16.29
C PRO A 5 -22.45 32.77 14.88
N VAL A 6 -21.61 33.27 13.96
CA VAL A 6 -21.43 32.71 12.62
C VAL A 6 -21.01 31.24 12.74
N ALA A 7 -21.94 30.35 12.41
CA ALA A 7 -21.68 28.92 12.32
C ALA A 7 -20.64 28.68 11.22
N SER A 8 -19.43 28.29 11.65
CA SER A 8 -18.34 27.87 10.78
C SER A 8 -18.84 26.77 9.83
N PRO A 9 -18.60 26.86 8.51
CA PRO A 9 -19.10 25.88 7.57
C PRO A 9 -18.36 24.56 7.83
N ARG A 10 -19.02 23.68 8.59
CA ARG A 10 -18.61 22.29 8.75
C ARG A 10 -18.60 21.66 7.36
N TYR A 11 -17.40 21.50 6.81
CA TYR A 11 -17.16 20.69 5.62
C TYR A 11 -17.58 19.25 5.94
N SER A 12 -18.84 18.93 5.73
CA SER A 12 -19.27 17.54 5.65
C SER A 12 -18.76 17.03 4.31
N ILE A 13 -17.57 16.42 4.33
CA ILE A 13 -17.08 15.67 3.18
C ILE A 13 -17.99 14.44 3.08
N ARG A 14 -19.11 14.58 2.37
CA ARG A 14 -19.83 13.45 1.81
C ARG A 14 -18.91 12.83 0.77
N LEU A 15 -18.08 11.89 1.20
CA LEU A 15 -17.32 11.02 0.30
C LEU A 15 -18.34 10.24 -0.52
N LYS A 16 -18.65 10.72 -1.72
CA LYS A 16 -19.44 9.97 -2.69
C LYS A 16 -18.62 8.73 -3.02
N ARG A 17 -19.13 7.55 -2.67
CA ARG A 17 -18.53 6.24 -2.95
C ARG A 17 -18.23 5.97 -4.45
N ASN A 18 -18.57 6.90 -5.34
CA ASN A 18 -18.44 6.77 -6.79
C ASN A 18 -17.32 7.65 -7.38
N ASP A 19 -16.44 8.24 -6.57
CA ASP A 19 -15.26 8.93 -7.09
C ASP A 19 -14.34 7.92 -7.82
N PRO A 20 -14.03 8.11 -9.11
CA PRO A 20 -13.25 7.14 -9.88
C PRO A 20 -11.85 6.90 -9.33
N LYS A 21 -11.25 7.88 -8.64
CA LYS A 21 -9.97 7.73 -7.92
C LYS A 21 -10.11 6.87 -6.65
N LEU A 22 -11.21 6.97 -5.92
CA LEU A 22 -11.51 6.09 -4.78
C LEU A 22 -11.84 4.67 -5.25
N ASN A 23 -12.51 4.54 -6.39
CA ASN A 23 -12.79 3.26 -7.03
C ASN A 23 -11.51 2.53 -7.49
N LEU A 24 -10.52 3.26 -8.01
CA LEU A 24 -9.21 2.69 -8.38
C LEU A 24 -8.43 2.17 -7.15
N ASN A 25 -8.46 2.92 -6.05
CA ASN A 25 -7.87 2.49 -4.77
C ASN A 25 -8.55 1.23 -4.22
N CYS A 26 -9.87 1.14 -4.32
CA CYS A 26 -10.62 -0.08 -3.99
C CYS A 26 -10.31 -1.25 -4.92
N ALA A 27 -10.09 -1.01 -6.22
CA ALA A 27 -9.72 -2.04 -7.19
C ALA A 27 -8.29 -2.58 -6.96
N ILE A 28 -7.35 -1.72 -6.57
CA ILE A 28 -5.98 -2.12 -6.22
C ILE A 28 -5.98 -3.02 -4.97
N VAL A 29 -6.87 -2.75 -4.02
CA VAL A 29 -7.08 -3.49 -2.77
C VAL A 29 -8.03 -4.69 -2.95
N GLN A 30 -8.22 -5.20 -4.17
CA GLN A 30 -8.75 -6.56 -4.40
C GLN A 30 -7.73 -7.64 -3.97
N CYS A 31 -7.22 -7.51 -2.75
CA CYS A 31 -6.41 -8.51 -2.07
C CYS A 31 -7.39 -9.27 -1.14
N ASP A 32 -7.17 -10.58 -0.93
CA ASP A 32 -8.12 -11.53 -0.31
C ASP A 32 -8.43 -11.29 1.19
N GLY A 33 -8.44 -10.05 1.65
CA GLY A 33 -8.75 -9.65 3.02
C GLY A 33 -7.59 -8.95 3.72
N PRO A 34 -7.76 -8.66 5.03
CA PRO A 34 -6.79 -7.91 5.83
C PRO A 34 -5.42 -8.58 5.94
N GLU A 35 -5.35 -9.90 5.81
CA GLU A 35 -4.09 -10.65 5.83
C GLU A 35 -3.21 -10.36 4.61
N ALA A 36 -3.81 -10.24 3.43
CA ALA A 36 -3.07 -9.90 2.21
C ALA A 36 -2.54 -8.46 2.25
N LEU A 37 -3.27 -7.55 2.92
CA LEU A 37 -2.79 -6.20 3.19
C LEU A 37 -1.63 -6.18 4.20
N ALA A 38 -1.71 -7.02 5.25
CA ALA A 38 -0.61 -7.20 6.18
C ALA A 38 0.63 -7.76 5.46
N ARG A 39 0.47 -8.74 4.55
CA ARG A 39 1.56 -9.24 3.70
C ARG A 39 2.16 -8.16 2.82
N ALA A 40 1.32 -7.33 2.17
CA ALA A 40 1.79 -6.21 1.36
C ALA A 40 2.64 -5.24 2.19
N HIS A 41 2.24 -4.96 3.42
CA HIS A 41 3.02 -4.12 4.30
C HIS A 41 4.34 -4.79 4.74
N ARG A 42 4.33 -6.08 5.08
CA ARG A 42 5.54 -6.85 5.40
C ARG A 42 6.53 -6.91 4.23
N ALA A 43 6.03 -7.01 3.00
CA ALA A 43 6.85 -6.93 1.80
C ALA A 43 7.62 -5.61 1.71
N VAL A 44 6.95 -4.49 2.01
CA VAL A 44 7.56 -3.16 2.04
C VAL A 44 8.60 -3.06 3.16
N MET A 45 8.32 -3.60 4.35
CA MET A 45 9.30 -3.67 5.43
C MET A 45 10.54 -4.48 5.04
N TRP A 46 10.35 -5.64 4.41
CA TRP A 46 11.46 -6.48 3.95
C TRP A 46 12.32 -5.74 2.91
N LEU A 47 11.69 -5.08 1.94
CA LEU A 47 12.41 -4.27 0.94
C LEU A 47 13.17 -3.10 1.57
N ALA A 48 12.60 -2.46 2.60
CA ALA A 48 13.28 -1.40 3.34
C ALA A 48 14.50 -1.93 4.12
N ASP A 49 14.41 -3.15 4.64
CA ASP A 49 15.49 -3.82 5.36
C ASP A 49 16.64 -4.22 4.44
N GLN A 50 16.35 -4.59 3.19
CA GLN A 50 17.39 -4.84 2.17
C GLN A 50 18.08 -3.55 1.67
N ASP A 51 17.52 -2.38 1.95
CA ASP A 51 17.98 -1.06 1.51
C ASP A 51 18.48 -0.21 2.71
N GLN A 52 19.02 -0.86 3.75
CA GLN A 52 19.48 -0.18 4.97
C GLN A 52 20.64 0.79 4.73
N ASP A 53 21.48 0.53 3.73
CA ASP A 53 22.63 1.34 3.33
C ASP A 53 22.37 2.21 2.09
N GLU A 54 21.11 2.29 1.62
CA GLU A 54 20.72 2.92 0.36
C GLU A 54 21.46 2.34 -0.87
N ALA A 55 22.05 1.15 -0.74
CA ALA A 55 22.89 0.53 -1.76
C ALA A 55 22.09 -0.40 -2.68
N GLN A 56 20.85 -0.03 -3.03
CA GLN A 56 20.15 -0.67 -4.16
C GLN A 56 21.06 -0.79 -5.40
N LEU A 57 21.95 0.18 -5.61
CA LEU A 57 22.93 0.20 -6.69
C LEU A 57 23.98 -0.93 -6.60
N ALA A 58 24.31 -1.40 -5.40
CA ALA A 58 25.31 -2.45 -5.18
C ALA A 58 24.71 -3.86 -5.24
N ASN A 59 23.51 -4.05 -4.68
CA ASN A 59 22.90 -5.38 -4.53
C ASN A 59 21.75 -5.64 -5.51
N GLY A 60 21.26 -4.60 -6.19
CA GLY A 60 20.09 -4.68 -7.08
C GLY A 60 18.76 -4.95 -6.35
N LEU A 61 18.75 -4.85 -5.02
CA LEU A 61 17.61 -5.14 -4.13
C LEU A 61 17.21 -3.88 -3.36
N GLY A 62 15.91 -3.71 -3.11
CA GLY A 62 15.37 -2.54 -2.43
C GLY A 62 14.66 -1.56 -3.36
N PHE A 63 14.35 -0.38 -2.83
CA PHE A 63 13.54 0.63 -3.53
C PHE A 63 14.38 1.43 -4.54
N SER A 64 13.77 1.80 -5.68
CA SER A 64 14.38 2.79 -6.57
C SER A 64 14.56 4.12 -5.85
N LYS A 65 15.54 4.93 -6.26
CA LYS A 65 15.80 6.27 -5.71
C LYS A 65 14.54 7.15 -5.54
N SER A 66 13.58 7.05 -6.47
CA SER A 66 12.30 7.76 -6.39
C SER A 66 11.37 7.27 -5.28
N ASP A 67 11.46 5.99 -4.94
CA ASP A 67 10.55 5.28 -4.05
C ASP A 67 11.17 5.08 -2.66
N THR A 68 12.50 5.15 -2.50
CA THR A 68 13.22 4.91 -1.24
C THR A 68 12.61 5.67 -0.07
N LYS A 69 12.38 6.98 -0.23
CA LYS A 69 11.79 7.81 0.83
C LYS A 69 10.36 7.36 1.17
N ALA A 70 9.54 7.08 0.15
CA ALA A 70 8.16 6.68 0.36
C ALA A 70 8.06 5.27 0.98
N GLY A 71 8.84 4.32 0.48
CA GLY A 71 8.89 2.94 0.96
C GLY A 71 9.41 2.83 2.39
N ARG A 72 10.50 3.53 2.73
CA ARG A 72 11.04 3.56 4.12
C ARG A 72 10.08 4.22 5.09
N ASN A 73 9.49 5.36 4.70
CA ASN A 73 8.48 6.01 5.54
C ASN A 73 7.28 5.08 5.78
N LEU A 74 6.85 4.35 4.76
CA LEU A 74 5.76 3.40 4.87
C LEU A 74 6.13 2.22 5.78
N ALA A 75 7.34 1.65 5.64
CA ALA A 75 7.84 0.56 6.48
C ALA A 75 7.94 0.93 7.97
N ASN A 76 8.18 2.20 8.29
CA ASN A 76 8.24 2.69 9.67
C ASN A 76 6.86 2.90 10.32
N ILE A 77 5.77 2.86 9.54
CA ILE A 77 4.41 2.99 10.07
C ILE A 77 3.93 1.63 10.58
N SER A 78 3.18 1.61 11.68
CA SER A 78 2.64 0.34 12.18
C SER A 78 1.70 -0.31 11.16
N THR A 79 1.78 -1.63 11.02
CA THR A 79 0.93 -2.40 10.08
C THR A 79 -0.56 -2.11 10.27
N LEU A 80 -1.00 -1.93 11.51
CA LEU A 80 -2.40 -1.62 11.82
C LEU A 80 -2.81 -0.24 11.27
N GLN A 81 -1.97 0.78 11.40
CA GLN A 81 -2.22 2.10 10.83
C GLN A 81 -2.22 2.07 9.29
N VAL A 82 -1.34 1.28 8.69
CA VAL A 82 -1.30 1.11 7.23
C VAL A 82 -2.60 0.48 6.73
N ILE A 83 -3.05 -0.62 7.34
CA ILE A 83 -4.27 -1.34 6.96
C ILE A 83 -5.53 -0.48 7.15
N LEU A 84 -5.60 0.32 8.22
CA LEU A 84 -6.75 1.19 8.47
C LEU A 84 -6.80 2.42 7.55
N SER A 85 -5.67 2.78 6.93
CA SER A 85 -5.59 3.90 6.01
C SER A 85 -5.66 3.44 4.56
N SER A 86 -6.73 3.82 3.86
CA SER A 86 -6.94 3.47 2.45
C SER A 86 -5.80 3.93 1.54
N ILE A 87 -5.21 5.10 1.82
CA ILE A 87 -4.10 5.65 1.04
C ILE A 87 -2.83 4.83 1.26
N LEU A 88 -2.47 4.57 2.53
CA LEU A 88 -1.25 3.83 2.87
C LEU A 88 -1.34 2.37 2.42
N THR A 89 -2.52 1.76 2.56
CA THR A 89 -2.79 0.41 2.06
C THR A 89 -2.53 0.31 0.55
N VAL A 90 -3.07 1.24 -0.24
CA VAL A 90 -2.87 1.25 -1.70
C VAL A 90 -1.39 1.43 -2.04
N MET A 91 -0.69 2.32 -1.34
CA MET A 91 0.74 2.50 -1.53
C MET A 91 1.52 1.22 -1.22
N ALA A 92 1.19 0.53 -0.12
CA ALA A 92 1.84 -0.72 0.26
C ALA A 92 1.66 -1.81 -0.81
N VAL A 93 0.42 -2.00 -1.29
CA VAL A 93 0.10 -2.97 -2.34
C VAL A 93 0.81 -2.62 -3.65
N ASN A 94 0.83 -1.35 -4.05
CA ASN A 94 1.50 -0.93 -5.28
C ASN A 94 3.01 -1.15 -5.23
N LEU A 95 3.66 -0.81 -4.11
CA LEU A 95 5.09 -1.04 -3.92
C LEU A 95 5.38 -2.55 -3.92
N ALA A 96 4.64 -3.34 -3.14
CA ALA A 96 4.82 -4.79 -3.10
C ALA A 96 4.67 -5.44 -4.50
N ARG A 97 3.69 -5.00 -5.30
CA ARG A 97 3.52 -5.46 -6.68
C ARG A 97 4.64 -5.01 -7.61
N LYS A 98 5.07 -3.74 -7.51
CA LYS A 98 6.16 -3.18 -8.33
C LYS A 98 7.46 -3.95 -8.13
N TYR A 99 7.78 -4.28 -6.88
CA TYR A 99 9.02 -4.96 -6.50
C TYR A 99 8.87 -6.49 -6.34
N ARG A 100 7.75 -7.07 -6.79
CA ARG A 100 7.43 -8.50 -6.58
C ARG A 100 8.52 -9.50 -7.00
N ARG A 101 9.36 -9.14 -7.96
CA ARG A 101 10.46 -10.00 -8.44
C ARG A 101 11.60 -10.13 -7.45
N GLN A 102 11.71 -9.19 -6.52
CA GLN A 102 12.74 -9.19 -5.46
C GLN A 102 12.23 -9.88 -4.19
N LEU A 103 10.91 -10.07 -4.07
CA LEU A 103 10.29 -10.56 -2.86
C LEU A 103 10.35 -12.08 -2.75
N PRO A 104 10.66 -12.61 -1.55
CA PRO A 104 10.34 -13.99 -1.19
C PRO A 104 8.86 -14.32 -1.44
N HIS A 105 8.57 -15.60 -1.78
CA HIS A 105 7.21 -16.05 -2.09
C HIS A 105 6.20 -15.78 -0.96
N GLU A 106 6.65 -15.79 0.30
CA GLU A 106 5.83 -15.51 1.49
C GLU A 106 5.27 -14.07 1.55
N TYR A 107 5.89 -13.13 0.83
CA TYR A 107 5.48 -11.73 0.79
C TYR A 107 4.74 -11.35 -0.49
N LEU A 108 4.48 -12.31 -1.39
CA LEU A 108 3.73 -12.04 -2.61
C LEU A 108 2.27 -11.72 -2.28
N VAL A 109 1.83 -10.58 -2.79
CA VAL A 109 0.47 -10.05 -2.57
C VAL A 109 -0.51 -10.60 -3.60
N ASP A 110 -0.04 -10.84 -4.81
CA ASP A 110 -0.84 -11.48 -5.85
C ASP A 110 -0.94 -12.97 -5.52
N GLN A 111 -2.16 -13.51 -5.39
CA GLN A 111 -2.32 -14.96 -5.46
C GLN A 111 -1.77 -15.43 -6.82
N GLN A 112 -1.06 -16.55 -6.81
CA GLN A 112 -1.03 -17.39 -7.99
C GLN A 112 -2.48 -17.69 -8.32
N LYS A 113 -3.05 -17.00 -9.32
CA LYS A 113 -4.11 -17.59 -10.13
C LYS A 113 -3.48 -18.88 -10.62
N GLN A 114 -3.69 -19.97 -9.90
CA GLN A 114 -3.35 -21.29 -10.36
C GLN A 114 -4.10 -21.37 -11.69
N GLN A 115 -3.33 -21.20 -12.76
CA GLN A 115 -3.77 -21.56 -14.09
C GLN A 115 -4.19 -23.00 -13.91
N ASN A 116 -5.51 -23.21 -13.95
CA ASN A 116 -6.12 -24.53 -13.94
C ASN A 116 -5.29 -25.35 -14.93
N LEU A 117 -4.41 -26.20 -14.39
CA LEU A 117 -3.70 -27.19 -15.15
C LEU A 117 -4.83 -27.99 -15.79
N LYS A 118 -4.98 -27.84 -17.11
CA LYS A 118 -5.76 -28.76 -17.92
C LYS A 118 -5.14 -30.13 -17.69
N ILE A 119 -5.72 -30.89 -16.76
CA ILE A 119 -5.48 -32.31 -16.66
C ILE A 119 -6.65 -32.96 -17.37
N GLN A 120 -6.32 -33.42 -18.58
CA GLN A 120 -6.95 -34.46 -19.40
C GLN A 120 -8.27 -34.10 -20.10
#